data_AF-A0A0A6P8W4-F1
#
_entry.id   AF-A0A0A6P8W4-F1
#
_cell.length_a   1.000
_cell.length_b   1.000
_cell.length_c   1.000
_cell.angle_alpha   90.00
_cell.angle_beta   90.00
_cell.angle_gamma   90.00
#
_symmetry.space_group_name_H-M   'P 1'
#
loop_
_entity.id
_entity.type
_entity.pdbx_description
1 polymer ?
#
loop_
_entity_poly.entity_id
_entity_poly.type
_entity_poly.pdbx_seq_one_letter_code
_entity_poly.pdbx_strand_id
1 'polypeptide(L)' 'MKAMQYLPEENLVEQALAALMKALGPVETMRFINLPRKQRIESVERHRKWQETLNQEEFFSQVFGSPDNDNSSTV' A
#
# COMPACT_ATOMS: atom_id res chain seq x y z
N MET A 1 -14.75 -22.11 -15.18
CA MET A 1 -14.16 -21.61 -13.93
C MET A 1 -14.91 -22.24 -12.77
N LYS A 2 -14.23 -22.94 -11.85
CA LYS A 2 -14.87 -23.45 -10.63
C LYS A 2 -15.27 -22.25 -9.78
N ALA A 3 -16.56 -22.10 -9.48
CA ALA A 3 -17.03 -21.09 -8.55
C ALA A 3 -16.35 -21.35 -7.19
N MET A 4 -15.49 -20.44 -6.77
CA MET A 4 -14.85 -20.49 -5.47
C MET A 4 -15.92 -20.11 -4.45
N GLN A 5 -16.61 -21.11 -3.91
CA GLN A 5 -17.63 -20.90 -2.90
C GLN A 5 -16.91 -20.51 -1.61
N TYR A 6 -17.05 -19.24 -1.21
CA TYR A 6 -16.47 -18.77 0.03
C TYR A 6 -17.05 -19.50 1.22
N LEU A 7 -16.23 -19.72 2.25
CA LEU A 7 -16.70 -20.22 3.52
C LEU A 7 -17.68 -19.19 4.13
N PRO A 8 -18.77 -19.62 4.79
CA PRO A 8 -19.58 -18.71 5.60
C PRO A 8 -18.71 -17.93 6.58
N GLU A 9 -19.05 -16.66 6.80
CA GLU A 9 -18.25 -15.72 7.58
C GLU A 9 -18.01 -16.22 9.01
N GLU A 10 -19.04 -16.74 9.67
CA GLU A 10 -18.95 -17.32 11.02
C GLU A 10 -17.94 -18.45 11.08
N ASN A 11 -18.02 -19.41 10.13
CA ASN A 11 -17.10 -20.54 10.05
C ASN A 11 -15.65 -20.08 9.81
N LEU A 12 -15.47 -19.01 9.04
CA LEU A 12 -14.14 -18.44 8.76
C LEU A 12 -13.55 -17.82 10.03
N VAL A 13 -14.36 -17.04 10.77
CA VAL A 13 -13.93 -16.37 12.00
C VAL A 13 -13.54 -17.40 13.05
N GLU A 14 -14.35 -18.45 13.25
CA GLU A 14 -14.05 -19.52 14.21
C GLU A 14 -12.75 -20.25 13.87
N GLN A 15 -12.56 -20.63 12.60
CA GLN A 15 -11.35 -21.31 12.16
C GLN A 15 -10.11 -20.42 12.30
N ALA A 16 -10.23 -19.14 11.96
CA ALA A 16 -9.15 -18.18 12.12
C ALA A 16 -8.77 -17.99 13.59
N LEU A 17 -9.77 -17.85 14.48
CA LEU A 17 -9.52 -17.70 15.91
C LEU A 17 -8.84 -18.93 16.50
N ALA A 18 -9.31 -20.14 16.14
CA ALA A 18 -8.70 -21.39 16.58
C ALA A 18 -7.24 -21.52 16.11
N ALA A 19 -6.96 -21.16 14.85
CA ALA A 19 -5.61 -21.18 14.30
C ALA A 19 -4.69 -20.16 14.99
N LEU A 20 -5.19 -18.94 15.24
CA LEU A 20 -4.44 -17.89 15.94
C LEU A 20 -4.14 -18.29 17.39
N MET A 21 -5.15 -18.77 18.12
CA MET A 21 -5.00 -19.24 19.50
C MET A 21 -3.96 -20.36 19.60
N LYS A 22 -3.97 -21.29 18.64
CA LYS A 22 -2.99 -22.39 18.58
C LYS A 22 -1.57 -21.90 18.29
N ALA A 23 -1.41 -20.90 17.41
CA ALA A 23 -0.11 -20.44 16.95
C ALA A 23 0.54 -19.41 17.89
N LEU A 24 -0.26 -18.49 18.45
CA LEU A 24 0.20 -17.33 19.18
C LEU A 24 -0.11 -17.40 20.68
N GLY A 25 -1.04 -18.26 21.07
CA GLY A 25 -1.62 -18.24 22.42
C GLY A 25 -2.61 -17.08 22.62
N PRO A 26 -3.34 -17.08 23.75
CA PRO A 26 -4.45 -16.16 23.97
C PRO A 26 -4.04 -14.69 24.04
N VAL A 27 -2.90 -14.39 24.67
CA VAL A 27 -2.43 -13.00 24.87
C VAL A 27 -2.05 -12.36 23.53
N GLU A 28 -1.20 -13.00 22.73
CA GLU A 28 -0.79 -12.46 21.44
C GLU A 28 -1.91 -12.51 20.40
N THR A 29 -2.84 -13.47 20.49
CA THR A 29 -4.05 -13.47 19.65
C THR A 29 -4.91 -12.23 19.91
N MET A 30 -5.16 -11.90 21.19
CA MET A 30 -5.90 -10.69 21.54
C MET A 30 -5.17 -9.43 21.08
N ARG A 31 -3.85 -9.37 21.26
CA ARG A 31 -3.03 -8.25 20.76
C ARG A 31 -3.15 -8.11 19.25
N PHE A 32 -3.06 -9.21 18.49
CA PHE A 32 -3.16 -9.23 17.03
C PHE A 32 -4.52 -8.73 16.53
N ILE A 33 -5.62 -9.21 17.11
CA ILE A 33 -6.98 -8.79 16.74
C ILE A 33 -7.16 -7.28 16.96
N ASN A 34 -6.56 -6.75 18.03
CA ASN A 34 -6.62 -5.33 18.37
C ASN A 34 -5.51 -4.48 17.75
N LEU A 35 -4.64 -5.04 16.90
CA LEU A 35 -3.61 -4.25 16.25
C LEU A 35 -4.30 -3.13 15.44
N PRO A 36 -3.89 -1.86 15.63
CA PRO A 36 -4.42 -0.79 14.83
C PRO A 36 -4.09 -1.11 13.38
N ARG A 37 -5.13 -1.25 12.54
CA ARG A 37 -4.93 -1.38 11.09
C ARG A 37 -4.08 -0.18 10.67
N LYS A 38 -2.94 -0.44 10.01
CA LYS A 38 -2.09 0.62 9.46
C LYS A 38 -3.02 1.52 8.65
N GLN A 39 -3.26 2.73 9.17
CA GLN A 39 -4.21 3.63 8.54
C GLN A 39 -3.73 3.85 7.11
N ARG A 40 -4.67 3.81 6.16
CA ARG A 40 -4.36 4.18 4.79
C ARG A 40 -3.77 5.59 4.87
N ILE A 41 -2.48 5.72 4.53
CA ILE A 41 -1.86 7.03 4.37
C ILE A 41 -2.72 7.78 3.34
N GLU A 42 -3.22 8.94 3.75
CA GLU A 42 -4.04 9.81 2.92
C GLU A 42 -3.28 10.09 1.61
N SER A 43 -3.99 10.22 0.51
CA SER A 43 -3.39 10.26 -0.83
C SER A 43 -2.39 11.41 -0.98
N VAL A 44 -2.68 12.59 -0.41
CA VAL A 44 -1.79 13.74 -0.39
C VAL A 44 -0.56 13.48 0.48
N GLU A 45 -0.73 12.93 1.68
CA GLU A 45 0.41 12.62 2.56
C GLU A 45 1.34 11.57 1.92
N ARG A 46 0.77 10.58 1.24
CA ARG A 46 1.53 9.60 0.46
C ARG A 46 2.29 10.25 -0.69
N HIS A 47 1.64 11.18 -1.40
CA HIS A 47 2.25 11.90 -2.50
C HIS A 47 3.40 12.79 -2.01
N ARG A 48 3.23 13.48 -0.88
CA ARG A 48 4.31 14.27 -0.26
C ARG A 48 5.50 13.41 0.13
N LYS A 49 5.27 12.27 0.79
CA LYS A 49 6.34 11.32 1.11
C LYS A 49 7.05 10.81 -0.14
N TRP A 50 6.33 10.61 -1.24
CA TRP A 50 6.95 10.28 -2.52
C TRP A 50 7.76 11.45 -3.09
N GLN A 51 7.24 12.68 -3.08
CA GLN A 51 7.97 13.87 -3.53
C GLN A 51 9.26 14.11 -2.75
N GLU A 52 9.25 13.88 -1.44
CA GLU A 52 10.44 13.98 -0.56
C GLU A 52 11.56 13.00 -0.96
N THR A 53 11.24 11.91 -1.67
CA THR A 53 12.25 10.96 -2.17
C THR A 53 12.89 11.36 -3.49
N LEU A 54 12.38 12.41 -4.16
CA LEU A 54 12.84 12.81 -5.49
C LEU A 54 13.89 13.92 -5.42
N ASN A 55 14.88 13.83 -6.31
CA ASN A 55 15.65 15.00 -6.70
C ASN A 55 14.83 15.80 -7.73
N GLN A 56 14.49 17.04 -7.38
CA GLN A 56 13.63 17.89 -8.20
C GLN A 56 14.20 18.16 -9.59
N GLU A 57 15.50 18.44 -9.70
CA GLU A 57 16.14 18.78 -10.97
C GLU A 57 16.17 17.59 -11.91
N GLU A 58 16.56 16.43 -11.39
CA GLU A 58 16.58 15.18 -12.14
C GLU A 58 15.17 14.81 -12.61
N PHE A 59 14.19 14.84 -11.71
CA PHE A 59 12.81 14.51 -12.04
C PHE A 59 12.22 15.44 -13.11
N PHE A 60 12.44 16.75 -12.99
CA PHE A 60 11.96 17.70 -14.00
C PHE A 60 12.64 17.52 -15.35
N SER A 61 13.94 17.22 -15.38
CA SER A 61 14.64 16.92 -16.63
C SER A 61 14.08 15.67 -17.32
N GLN A 62 13.69 14.65 -16.56
CA GLN A 62 13.09 13.42 -17.09
C GLN A 62 11.66 13.63 -17.59
N VAL A 63 10.86 14.41 -16.88
CA VAL A 63 9.43 14.60 -17.19
C VAL A 63 9.20 15.62 -18.29
N PHE A 64 9.89 16.75 -18.24
CA PHE A 64 9.68 17.87 -19.16
C PHE A 64 10.73 17.92 -20.28
N GLY A 65 11.79 17.10 -20.20
CA GLY A 65 12.96 17.20 -21.07
C GLY A 65 13.90 18.32 -20.63
N SER A 66 15.16 18.24 -21.04
CA SER A 66 16.12 19.34 -20.86
C SER A 66 15.68 20.55 -21.71
N PRO A 67 15.77 21.79 -21.18
CA PRO A 67 15.42 23.01 -21.92
C PRO A 67 16.27 23.27 -23.18
N ASP A 68 17.29 22.46 -23.45
CA ASP A 68 18.20 22.63 -24.58
C ASP A 68 17.69 22.10 -25.92
N ASN A 69 16.46 21.58 -26.01
CA ASN A 69 15.92 21.02 -27.25
C ASN A 69 14.90 21.91 -27.98
N ASP A 70 14.80 23.20 -27.62
CA ASP A 70 13.81 24.14 -28.18
C ASP A 70 14.42 25.17 -29.17
N ASN A 71 15.50 24.80 -29.87
CA ASN A 71 16.10 25.61 -30.94
C ASN A 71 16.12 24.86 -32.28
N SER A 72 14.97 24.35 -32.74
CA SER A 72 14.82 23.90 -34.13
C SER A 72 13.36 23.92 -34.57
N SER A 73 12.84 25.12 -34.80
CA SER A 73 11.84 25.39 -35.84
C SER A 73 11.72 26.91 -36.04
N THR A 74 12.72 27.49 -36.68
CA THR A 74 12.57 28.72 -37.47
C THR A 74 12.72 28.32 -38.93
N VAL A 75 11.60 28.20 -39.65
CA VAL A 75 11.46 28.51 -41.08
C VAL A 75 10.04 29.03 -41.30
#